data_AF-A0A258LHA6-F1
#
_entry.id   AF-A0A258LHA6-F1
#
_cell.length_a   1.000
_cell.length_b   1.000
_cell.length_c   1.000
_cell.angle_alpha   90.00
_cell.angle_beta   90.00
_cell.angle_gamma   90.00
#
_symmetry.space_group_name_H-M   'P 1'
#
loop_
_entity.id
_entity.type
_entity.pdbx_description
1 polymer ?
#
loop_
_entity_poly.entity_id
_entity_poly.type
_entity_poly.pdbx_seq_one_letter_code
_entity_poly.pdbx_strand_id
1 'polypeptide(L)'
;KISLITLVLGLLGLLYIMGKHAWLPRMGGAFAKAHRQVRKTANTTEGLQQAVSITHQAINASAGMSVFNDNSAAFLHAHPKFNPMRGELETFFGLSRQVYFEPKFQMQNAFGAAQNPHQWLVQFTRRCRDCERGLTPEPIKMGA
;
A
#
# COMPACT_ATOMS: atom_id res chain seq x y z
N LYS A 1 9.62 -27.27 -39.37
CA LYS A 1 8.23 -26.73 -39.44
C LYS A 1 7.51 -26.90 -38.10
N ILE A 2 7.42 -28.12 -37.55
CA ILE A 2 6.73 -28.39 -36.27
C ILE A 2 7.32 -27.60 -35.08
N SER A 3 8.65 -27.55 -34.93
CA SER A 3 9.32 -26.80 -33.84
C SER A 3 9.03 -25.28 -33.85
N LEU A 4 8.86 -24.68 -35.03
CA LEU A 4 8.50 -23.26 -35.15
C LEU A 4 7.05 -23.01 -34.68
N ILE A 5 6.15 -23.96 -34.95
CA ILE A 5 4.75 -23.89 -34.53
C ILE A 5 4.65 -24.00 -33.01
N THR A 6 5.38 -24.93 -32.38
CA THR A 6 5.41 -25.05 -30.91
C THR A 6 5.99 -23.82 -30.24
N LEU A 7 7.05 -23.23 -30.81
CA LEU A 7 7.64 -21.99 -30.31
C LEU A 7 6.64 -20.83 -30.38
N VAL A 8 5.96 -20.66 -31.51
CA VAL A 8 4.96 -19.60 -31.69
C VAL A 8 3.75 -19.79 -30.76
N LEU A 9 3.25 -21.02 -30.62
CA LEU A 9 2.17 -21.32 -29.67
C LEU A 9 2.58 -21.06 -28.22
N GLY A 10 3.81 -21.44 -27.85
CA GLY A 10 4.38 -21.17 -26.53
C GLY A 10 4.53 -19.67 -26.27
N LEU A 11 5.00 -18.90 -27.25
CA LEU A 11 5.16 -17.45 -27.16
C LEU A 11 3.80 -16.75 -27.01
N LEU A 12 2.80 -17.17 -27.79
CA LEU A 12 1.42 -16.68 -27.69
C LEU A 12 0.79 -17.04 -26.34
N GLY A 13 1.03 -18.25 -25.83
CA GLY A 13 0.62 -18.67 -24.49
C GLY A 13 1.26 -17.81 -23.39
N LEU A 14 2.56 -17.50 -23.51
CA LEU A 14 3.27 -16.62 -22.57
C LEU A 14 2.75 -15.19 -22.63
N LEU A 15 2.56 -14.63 -23.83
CA LEU A 15 1.98 -13.30 -24.02
C LEU A 15 0.55 -13.22 -23.49
N TYR A 16 -0.24 -14.27 -23.66
CA TYR A 16 -1.58 -14.37 -23.11
C TYR A 16 -1.58 -14.41 -21.58
N ILE A 17 -0.67 -15.17 -20.96
CA ILE A 17 -0.52 -15.22 -19.49
C ILE A 17 -0.02 -13.86 -18.95
N MET A 18 0.97 -13.25 -19.63
CA MET A 18 1.51 -11.93 -19.25
C MET A 18 0.46 -10.82 -19.40
N GLY A 19 -0.33 -10.86 -20.49
CA GLY A 19 -1.45 -9.96 -20.73
C GLY A 19 -2.62 -10.18 -19.75
N LYS A 20 -2.94 -11.44 -19.42
CA LYS A 20 -3.92 -11.80 -18.38
C LYS A 20 -3.54 -11.27 -17.00
N HIS A 21 -2.25 -11.25 -16.66
CA HIS A 21 -1.77 -10.64 -15.41
C HIS A 21 -1.89 -9.11 -15.40
N ALA A 22 -1.91 -8.45 -16.56
CA ALA A 22 -2.23 -7.04 -16.70
C ALA A 22 -3.76 -6.76 -16.67
N TRP A 23 -4.61 -7.76 -16.95
CA TRP A 23 -6.06 -7.59 -17.14
C TRP A 23 -6.94 -7.97 -15.93
N LEU A 24 -6.40 -8.57 -14.86
CA LEU A 24 -7.19 -8.85 -13.64
C LEU A 24 -7.51 -7.53 -12.91
N PRO A 25 -8.75 -6.98 -13.02
CA PRO A 25 -9.06 -5.61 -12.62
C PRO A 25 -9.01 -5.39 -11.09
N ARG A 26 -8.73 -6.45 -10.31
CA ARG A 26 -8.70 -6.47 -8.85
C ARG A 26 -7.40 -7.00 -8.23
N MET A 27 -6.42 -7.43 -9.04
CA MET A 27 -5.18 -8.01 -8.50
C MET A 27 -3.96 -7.09 -8.56
N GLY A 28 -4.05 -5.95 -9.25
CA GLY A 28 -2.94 -5.02 -9.46
C GLY A 28 -3.20 -3.57 -9.08
N GLY A 29 -4.22 -3.27 -8.26
CA GLY A 29 -4.51 -1.89 -7.89
C GLY A 29 -3.42 -1.25 -7.01
N ALA A 30 -3.57 0.04 -6.74
CA ALA A 30 -2.53 0.89 -6.19
C ALA A 30 -1.98 0.31 -4.87
N PHE A 31 -2.88 -0.12 -3.97
CA PHE A 31 -2.49 -0.70 -2.70
C PHE A 31 -1.94 -2.12 -2.80
N ALA A 32 -2.33 -2.90 -3.81
CA ALA A 32 -1.75 -4.22 -4.05
C ALA A 32 -0.26 -4.13 -4.44
N LYS A 33 0.09 -3.13 -5.27
CA LYS A 33 1.48 -2.83 -5.63
C LYS A 33 2.24 -2.26 -4.45
N ALA A 34 1.65 -1.31 -3.74
CA ALA A 34 2.26 -0.67 -2.57
C ALA A 34 2.61 -1.68 -1.48
N HIS A 35 1.69 -2.57 -1.10
CA HIS A 35 1.95 -3.61 -0.10
C HIS A 35 3.15 -4.50 -0.47
N ARG A 36 3.29 -4.87 -1.75
CA ARG A 36 4.45 -5.66 -2.22
C ARG A 36 5.76 -4.89 -2.12
N GLN A 37 5.74 -3.58 -2.40
CA GLN A 37 6.93 -2.74 -2.33
C GLN A 37 7.31 -2.43 -0.88
N VAL A 38 6.35 -2.03 -0.04
CA VAL A 38 6.55 -1.76 1.39
C VAL A 38 7.14 -2.98 2.09
N ARG A 39 6.62 -4.19 1.84
CA ARG A 39 7.18 -5.43 2.42
C ARG A 39 8.64 -5.70 2.04
N LYS A 40 9.12 -5.16 0.91
CA LYS A 40 10.52 -5.32 0.45
C LYS A 40 11.46 -4.25 0.99
N THR A 41 10.93 -3.17 1.57
CA THR A 41 11.77 -2.13 2.16
C THR A 41 12.46 -2.66 3.42
N ALA A 42 13.67 -2.17 3.70
CA ALA A 42 14.42 -2.56 4.88
C ALA A 42 13.74 -2.04 6.16
N ASN A 43 13.92 -2.77 7.27
CA ASN A 43 13.49 -2.32 8.59
C ASN A 43 14.54 -1.36 9.17
N THR A 44 14.78 -0.24 8.48
CA THR A 44 15.64 0.89 8.91
C THR A 44 14.87 2.20 8.83
N THR A 45 15.43 3.30 9.34
CA THR A 45 14.81 4.63 9.25
C THR A 45 14.57 5.04 7.80
N GLU A 46 15.53 4.80 6.91
CA GLU A 46 15.45 5.09 5.48
C GLU A 46 14.42 4.19 4.78
N GLY A 47 14.40 2.90 5.14
CA GLY A 47 13.41 1.96 4.61
C GLY A 47 11.99 2.30 5.07
N LEU A 48 11.83 2.80 6.30
CA LEU A 48 10.56 3.32 6.79
C LEU A 48 10.12 4.58 6.02
N GLN A 49 11.05 5.51 5.77
CA GLN A 49 10.76 6.68 4.95
C GLN A 49 10.29 6.29 3.54
N GLN A 50 10.98 5.34 2.90
CA GLN A 50 10.57 4.79 1.61
C GLN A 50 9.18 4.13 1.68
N ALA A 51 8.91 3.35 2.73
CA ALA A 51 7.61 2.72 2.94
C ALA A 51 6.47 3.74 3.06
N VAL A 52 6.71 4.85 3.75
CA VAL A 52 5.77 5.97 3.84
C VAL A 52 5.57 6.62 2.47
N SER A 53 6.64 6.89 1.71
CA SER A 53 6.53 7.45 0.34
C SER A 53 5.65 6.58 -0.55
N ILE A 54 5.91 5.28 -0.57
CA ILE A 54 5.17 4.30 -1.38
C ILE A 54 3.69 4.28 -0.99
N THR A 55 3.41 4.31 0.32
CA THR A 55 2.04 4.30 0.84
C THR A 55 1.30 5.58 0.46
N HIS A 56 1.93 6.74 0.57
CA HIS A 56 1.36 8.02 0.13
C HIS A 56 1.03 8.03 -1.36
N GLN A 57 1.95 7.54 -2.20
CA GLN A 57 1.71 7.43 -3.64
C GLN A 57 0.52 6.52 -3.96
N ALA A 58 0.36 5.43 -3.20
CA ALA A 58 -0.77 4.52 -3.36
C ALA A 58 -2.11 5.15 -2.99
N ILE A 59 -2.14 5.92 -1.90
CA ILE A 59 -3.32 6.69 -1.49
C ILE A 59 -3.67 7.70 -2.58
N ASN A 60 -2.70 8.47 -3.07
CA ASN A 60 -2.93 9.47 -4.10
C ASN A 60 -3.43 8.83 -5.41
N ALA A 61 -2.86 7.70 -5.80
CA ALA A 61 -3.29 6.95 -6.98
C ALA A 61 -4.71 6.37 -6.81
N SER A 62 -5.08 5.93 -5.61
CA SER A 62 -6.43 5.46 -5.32
C SER A 62 -7.46 6.59 -5.26
N ALA A 63 -7.05 7.78 -4.83
CA ALA A 63 -7.92 8.96 -4.70
C ALA A 63 -8.03 9.77 -6.01
N GLY A 64 -7.09 9.60 -6.94
CA GLY A 64 -6.96 10.44 -8.13
C GLY A 64 -6.48 11.87 -7.84
N MET A 65 -6.08 12.15 -6.59
CA MET A 65 -5.63 13.45 -6.11
C MET A 65 -4.64 13.28 -4.94
N SER A 66 -3.90 14.33 -4.61
CA SER A 66 -3.03 14.31 -3.42
C SER A 66 -3.86 14.33 -2.14
N VAL A 67 -3.72 13.31 -1.30
CA VAL A 67 -4.42 13.19 -0.02
C VAL A 67 -3.45 13.43 1.13
N PHE A 68 -3.84 14.33 2.02
CA PHE A 68 -3.20 14.70 3.27
C PHE A 68 -4.22 14.69 4.40
N ASN A 69 -3.78 14.96 5.63
CA ASN A 69 -4.66 14.98 6.79
C ASN A 69 -5.86 15.94 6.58
N ASP A 70 -5.60 17.13 6.02
CA ASP A 70 -6.58 18.21 5.86
C ASP A 70 -7.72 17.87 4.87
N ASN A 71 -7.48 17.00 3.89
CA ASN A 71 -8.47 16.61 2.88
C ASN A 71 -8.85 15.11 2.93
N SER A 72 -8.41 14.41 3.98
CA SER A 72 -8.74 12.99 4.21
C SER A 72 -10.25 12.75 4.32
N ALA A 73 -11.00 13.70 4.88
CA ALA A 73 -12.46 13.64 4.96
C ALA A 73 -13.13 13.65 3.57
N ALA A 74 -12.63 14.47 2.64
CA ALA A 74 -13.11 14.52 1.26
C ALA A 74 -12.81 13.20 0.53
N PHE A 75 -11.63 12.61 0.76
CA PHE A 75 -11.28 11.29 0.23
C PHE A 75 -12.23 10.20 0.74
N LEU A 76 -12.53 10.18 2.04
CA LEU A 76 -13.44 9.20 2.63
C LEU A 76 -14.89 9.35 2.14
N HIS A 77 -15.31 10.59 1.85
CA HIS A 77 -16.61 10.84 1.22
C HIS A 77 -16.67 10.30 -0.22
N ALA A 78 -15.62 10.51 -1.01
CA ALA A 78 -15.52 10.00 -2.38
C ALA A 78 -15.34 8.47 -2.44
N HIS A 79 -14.67 7.89 -1.44
CA HIS A 79 -14.37 6.46 -1.36
C HIS A 79 -14.84 5.85 -0.03
N PRO A 80 -16.16 5.67 0.17
CA PRO A 80 -16.73 5.21 1.45
C PRO A 80 -16.26 3.81 1.88
N LYS A 81 -15.69 3.03 0.95
CA LYS A 81 -15.05 1.73 1.23
C LYS A 81 -13.89 1.83 2.23
N PHE A 82 -13.24 3.00 2.34
CA PHE A 82 -12.15 3.23 3.29
C PHE A 82 -12.62 3.79 4.64
N ASN A 83 -13.93 4.00 4.85
CA ASN A 83 -14.45 4.51 6.13
C ASN A 83 -14.02 3.69 7.35
N PRO A 84 -13.98 2.34 7.31
CA PRO A 84 -13.48 1.54 8.43
C PRO A 84 -12.01 1.81 8.79
N MET A 85 -11.24 2.37 7.86
CA MET A 85 -9.80 2.66 8.01
C MET A 85 -9.51 4.09 8.48
N ARG A 86 -10.53 4.90 8.81
CA ARG A 86 -10.34 6.34 9.13
C ARG A 86 -9.29 6.56 10.22
N GLY A 87 -9.38 5.85 11.34
CA GLY A 87 -8.43 5.99 12.45
C GLY A 87 -7.00 5.60 12.06
N GLU A 88 -6.82 4.58 11.21
CA GLU A 88 -5.48 4.23 10.72
C GLU A 88 -4.95 5.18 9.67
N LEU A 89 -5.81 5.80 8.86
CA LEU A 89 -5.41 6.86 7.92
C LEU A 89 -4.87 8.08 8.68
N GLU A 90 -5.56 8.52 9.73
CA GLU A 90 -5.10 9.60 10.61
C GLU A 90 -3.75 9.24 11.25
N THR A 91 -3.63 8.00 11.74
CA THR A 91 -2.40 7.45 12.30
C THR A 91 -1.25 7.46 11.28
N PHE A 92 -1.52 7.08 10.03
CA PHE A 92 -0.56 7.10 8.94
C PHE A 92 -0.11 8.53 8.61
N PHE A 93 -1.03 9.49 8.51
CA PHE A 93 -0.66 10.88 8.21
C PHE A 93 0.14 11.52 9.36
N GLY A 94 -0.18 11.16 10.62
CA GLY A 94 0.64 11.53 11.78
C GLY A 94 2.07 10.99 11.68
N LEU A 95 2.22 9.70 11.39
CA LEU A 95 3.53 9.05 11.18
C LEU A 95 4.28 9.71 10.00
N SER A 96 3.61 9.90 8.87
CA SER A 96 4.19 10.52 7.68
C SER A 96 4.73 11.90 7.99
N ARG A 97 3.98 12.71 8.75
CA ARG A 97 4.43 14.02 9.18
C ARG A 97 5.69 13.94 10.04
N GLN A 98 5.75 13.03 11.00
CA GLN A 98 6.96 12.84 11.83
C GLN A 98 8.16 12.45 10.97
N VAL A 99 7.98 11.47 10.08
CA VAL A 99 9.03 10.95 9.18
C VAL A 99 9.62 12.04 8.27
N TYR A 100 8.80 12.95 7.74
CA TYR A 100 9.28 13.98 6.80
C TYR A 100 9.66 15.32 7.45
N PHE A 101 9.05 15.68 8.57
CA PHE A 101 9.21 17.02 9.17
C PHE A 101 9.99 17.02 10.48
N GLU A 102 10.31 15.88 11.09
CA GLU A 102 11.19 15.84 12.26
C GLU A 102 12.66 15.66 11.86
N PRO A 103 13.55 16.63 12.16
CA PRO A 103 14.96 16.59 11.76
C PRO A 103 15.77 15.43 12.36
N LYS A 104 15.28 14.83 13.45
CA LYS A 104 15.92 13.72 14.17
C LYS A 104 15.02 12.50 14.26
N PHE A 105 14.17 12.30 13.24
CA PHE A 105 13.31 11.13 13.20
C PHE A 105 14.15 9.85 13.28
N GLN A 106 13.77 8.96 14.20
CA GLN A 106 14.34 7.64 14.32
C GLN A 106 13.18 6.65 14.45
N MET A 107 13.31 5.49 13.80
CA MET A 107 12.27 4.46 13.83
C MET A 107 11.77 4.14 15.25
N GLN A 108 12.69 4.12 16.23
CA GLN A 108 12.38 3.83 17.64
C GLN A 108 11.49 4.88 18.33
N ASN A 109 11.42 6.09 17.78
CA ASN A 109 10.55 7.16 18.29
C ASN A 109 9.15 7.09 17.68
N ALA A 110 8.97 6.32 16.60
CA ALA A 110 7.67 6.10 15.98
C ALA A 110 6.89 5.00 16.73
N PHE A 111 5.61 5.25 17.01
CA PHE A 111 4.66 4.35 17.71
C PHE A 111 5.02 3.90 19.14
N GLY A 112 6.06 4.44 19.75
CA GLY A 112 6.52 4.01 21.07
C GLY A 112 7.17 2.61 21.05
N ALA A 113 7.92 2.27 22.09
CA ALA A 113 8.79 1.09 22.14
C ALA A 113 8.09 -0.27 21.90
N ALA A 114 6.75 -0.32 21.95
CA ALA A 114 5.97 -1.55 21.83
C ALA A 114 5.64 -1.94 20.39
N GLN A 115 5.84 -1.07 19.39
CA GLN A 115 5.37 -1.33 18.02
C GLN A 115 6.41 -1.00 16.97
N ASN A 116 6.64 -1.94 16.06
CA ASN A 116 7.50 -1.69 14.90
C ASN A 116 6.69 -0.91 13.82
N PRO A 117 7.06 0.34 13.51
CA PRO A 117 6.35 1.18 12.53
C PRO A 117 6.32 0.60 11.12
N HIS A 118 7.37 -0.13 10.73
CA HIS A 118 7.44 -0.77 9.41
C HIS A 118 6.44 -1.92 9.31
N GLN A 119 6.38 -2.78 10.34
CA GLN A 119 5.39 -3.86 10.41
C GLN A 119 3.96 -3.31 10.40
N TRP A 120 3.71 -2.23 11.12
CA TRP A 120 2.42 -1.54 11.11
C TRP A 120 2.05 -1.06 9.69
N LEU A 121 2.97 -0.44 8.95
CA LEU A 121 2.75 -0.02 7.55
C LEU A 121 2.46 -1.20 6.60
N VAL A 122 3.13 -2.34 6.79
CA VAL A 122 2.83 -3.56 6.02
C VAL A 122 1.39 -4.00 6.27
N GLN A 123 0.93 -4.01 7.52
CA GLN A 123 -0.45 -4.37 7.84
C GLN A 123 -1.46 -3.33 7.32
N PHE A 124 -1.14 -2.04 7.45
CA PHE A 124 -1.96 -0.95 6.95
C PHE A 124 -2.17 -1.04 5.43
N THR A 125 -1.09 -1.21 4.67
CA THR A 125 -1.16 -1.33 3.19
C THR A 125 -1.90 -2.60 2.74
N ARG A 126 -1.80 -3.70 3.49
CA ARG A 126 -2.59 -4.92 3.27
C ARG A 126 -4.09 -4.62 3.41
N ARG A 127 -4.47 -3.92 4.47
CA ARG A 127 -5.89 -3.60 4.72
C ARG A 127 -6.45 -2.60 3.72
N CYS A 128 -5.66 -1.60 3.32
CA CYS A 128 -6.04 -0.70 2.23
C CYS A 128 -6.29 -1.46 0.93
N ARG A 129 -5.47 -2.47 0.60
CA ARG A 129 -5.69 -3.38 -0.53
C ARG A 129 -6.98 -4.19 -0.38
N ASP A 130 -7.28 -4.65 0.84
CA ASP A 130 -8.50 -5.42 1.09
C ASP A 130 -9.75 -4.52 0.94
N CYS A 131 -9.71 -3.27 1.41
CA CYS A 131 -10.74 -2.24 1.11
C CYS A 131 -10.89 -1.95 -0.38
N GLU A 132 -9.78 -1.82 -1.11
CA GLU A 132 -9.76 -1.61 -2.57
C GLU A 132 -10.50 -2.74 -3.31
N ARG A 133 -10.40 -3.97 -2.79
CA ARG A 133 -11.10 -5.15 -3.31
C ARG A 133 -12.57 -5.23 -2.88
N GLY A 134 -13.00 -4.41 -1.93
CA GLY A 134 -14.35 -4.39 -1.38
C GLY A 134 -14.55 -5.33 -0.18
N LEU A 135 -13.46 -5.75 0.46
CA LEU A 135 -13.51 -6.51 1.73
C LEU A 135 -13.52 -5.52 2.90
N THR A 136 -14.22 -5.87 3.98
CA THR A 136 -14.16 -5.14 5.26
C THR A 136 -13.01 -5.67 6.09
N PRO A 137 -11.90 -4.93 6.26
CA PRO A 137 -10.77 -5.44 7.02
C PRO A 137 -11.03 -5.30 8.53
N GLU A 138 -10.61 -6.30 9.30
CA GLU A 138 -10.61 -6.22 10.77
C GLU A 138 -9.62 -5.15 11.27
N PRO A 139 -9.95 -4.41 12.35
CA PRO A 139 -9.05 -3.41 12.93
C PRO A 139 -7.71 -4.03 13.35
N ILE A 140 -6.61 -3.29 13.14
CA ILE A 140 -5.28 -3.69 13.60
C ILE A 140 -5.35 -3.69 15.12
N LYS A 141 -5.26 -4.88 15.72
CA LYS A 141 -5.13 -5.01 17.17
C LYS A 141 -3.78 -4.41 17.56
N MET A 142 -3.80 -3.25 18.19
CA MET A 142 -2.61 -2.67 18.82
C MET A 142 -2.23 -3.57 20.01
N GLY A 143 -1.19 -4.39 19.83
CA GLY A 143 -0.66 -5.26 20.88
C GLY A 143 -0.74 -6.74 20.53
N ALA A 144 0.33 -7.26 19.93
CA ALA A 144 0.80 -8.63 20.09
C ALA A 144 2.32 -8.63 19.91
#